data_AF-A0A0F7RSZ5-F1
#
_entry.id   AF-A0A0F7RSZ5-F1
#
_cell.length_a   1.000
_cell.length_b   1.000
_cell.length_c   1.000
_cell.angle_alpha   90.00
_cell.angle_beta   90.00
_cell.angle_gamma   90.00
#
_symmetry.space_group_name_H-M   'P 1'
#
loop_
_entity.id
_entity.type
_entity.pdbx_description
1 polymer ?
#
loop_
_entity_poly.entity_id
_entity_poly.type
_entity_poly.pdbx_seq_one_letter_code
_entity_poly.pdbx_strand_id
1 'polypeptide(L)' 'MADRKALNHYYPPDFDPSKIPRRKAPKDQQQTVRLMAPYSMRCNTCGEYIYKGKKFNARKELVS' A
#
# COMPACT_ATOMS: atom_id res chain seq x y z
N MET A 1 21.43 -9.68 -7.70
CA MET A 1 20.48 -8.59 -7.37
C MET A 1 20.50 -7.62 -8.53
N ALA A 2 19.37 -7.40 -9.20
CA ALA A 2 19.28 -6.35 -10.21
C ALA A 2 19.37 -4.96 -9.53
N ASP A 3 19.87 -3.96 -10.25
CA ASP A 3 19.95 -2.60 -9.72
C ASP A 3 18.57 -2.05 -9.36
N ARG A 4 18.50 -1.31 -8.24
CA ARG A 4 17.26 -0.61 -7.80
C ARG A 4 16.72 0.34 -8.87
N LYS A 5 17.61 0.87 -9.71
CA LYS A 5 17.30 1.74 -10.84
C LYS A 5 17.85 1.14 -12.13
N ALA A 6 17.32 -0.01 -12.52
CA ALA A 6 17.63 -0.58 -13.82
C ALA A 6 17.21 0.39 -14.93
N LEU A 7 18.13 0.76 -15.81
CA LEU A 7 17.85 1.63 -16.96
C LEU A 7 17.07 0.89 -18.04
N ASN A 8 17.38 -0.39 -18.25
CA ASN A 8 16.82 -1.20 -19.31
C ASN A 8 16.23 -2.49 -18.75
N HIS A 9 15.05 -2.85 -19.26
CA HIS A 9 14.45 -4.17 -19.11
C HIS A 9 14.39 -4.83 -20.48
N TYR A 10 14.66 -6.13 -20.55
CA TYR A 10 14.53 -6.88 -21.80
C TYR A 10 13.04 -7.05 -22.15
N TYR A 11 12.66 -6.65 -23.35
CA TYR A 11 11.33 -6.89 -23.92
C TYR A 11 11.46 -7.93 -25.05
N PRO A 12 10.59 -8.95 -25.11
CA PRO A 12 10.55 -9.88 -26.24
C PRO A 12 10.31 -9.14 -27.57
N PRO A 13 10.82 -9.66 -28.71
CA PRO A 13 10.66 -9.02 -30.01
C PRO A 13 9.20 -8.90 -30.47
N ASP A 14 8.32 -9.80 -30.02
CA ASP A 14 6.89 -9.81 -30.36
C ASP A 14 6.00 -9.06 -29.34
N PHE A 15 6.61 -8.33 -28.40
CA PHE A 15 5.88 -7.64 -27.34
C PHE A 15 5.06 -6.47 -27.89
N ASP A 16 3.73 -6.58 -27.85
CA ASP A 16 2.80 -5.52 -28.20
C ASP A 16 2.06 -5.02 -26.95
N PRO A 17 2.30 -3.78 -26.49
CA PRO A 17 1.63 -3.22 -25.32
C PRO A 17 0.11 -3.07 -25.49
N SER A 18 -0.40 -3.05 -26.73
CA SER A 18 -1.82 -2.88 -27.04
C SER A 18 -2.65 -4.13 -26.71
N LYS A 19 -2.01 -5.30 -26.66
CA LYS A 19 -2.67 -6.59 -26.38
C LYS A 19 -2.88 -6.84 -24.88
N ILE A 20 -2.31 -6.00 -24.01
CA ILE A 20 -2.33 -6.21 -22.56
C ILE A 20 -3.53 -5.46 -21.94
N PRO A 21 -4.43 -6.15 -21.22
CA PRO A 21 -5.55 -5.49 -20.56
C PRO A 21 -5.07 -4.63 -19.39
N ARG A 22 -5.64 -3.43 -19.24
CA ARG A 22 -5.47 -2.62 -18.03
C ARG A 22 -6.18 -3.28 -16.86
N ARG A 23 -5.46 -3.45 -15.74
CA ARG A 23 -6.05 -4.00 -14.51
C ARG A 23 -7.13 -3.05 -13.99
N LYS A 24 -8.36 -3.55 -13.87
CA LYS A 24 -9.46 -2.85 -13.19
C LYS A 24 -9.37 -3.18 -11.70
N ALA A 25 -9.05 -2.18 -10.87
CA ALA A 25 -9.14 -2.32 -9.43
C ALA A 25 -10.58 -2.03 -8.96
N PRO A 26 -11.09 -2.72 -7.93
CA PRO A 26 -12.37 -2.36 -7.33
C PRO A 26 -12.29 -0.96 -6.73
N LYS A 27 -13.41 -0.23 -6.76
CA LYS A 27 -13.50 1.17 -6.27
C LYS A 27 -13.10 1.29 -4.78
N ASP A 28 -13.43 0.27 -4.00
CA ASP A 28 -13.20 0.23 -2.54
C ASP A 28 -12.01 -0.65 -2.15
N GLN A 29 -10.95 -0.64 -2.97
CA GLN A 29 -9.76 -1.43 -2.68
C GLN A 29 -9.08 -0.94 -1.38
N GLN A 30 -9.05 -1.80 -0.36
CA GLN A 30 -8.29 -1.55 0.88
C GLN A 30 -6.79 -1.53 0.59
N GLN A 31 -6.12 -0.42 0.87
CA GLN A 31 -4.67 -0.28 0.72
C GLN A 31 -3.97 -0.49 2.06
N THR A 32 -2.99 -1.38 2.12
CA THR A 32 -2.16 -1.55 3.32
C THR A 32 -1.09 -0.47 3.34
N VAL A 33 -1.08 0.37 4.38
CA VAL A 33 -0.14 1.49 4.54
C VAL A 33 0.51 1.42 5.92
N ARG A 34 1.80 1.72 6.00
CA ARG A 34 2.49 1.86 7.28
C ARG A 34 2.37 3.31 7.76
N LEU A 35 1.64 3.53 8.85
CA LEU A 35 1.38 4.86 9.43
C LEU A 35 1.79 4.93 10.90
N MET A 36 1.91 6.14 11.42
CA MET A 36 2.12 6.39 12.85
C MET A 36 0.84 6.93 13.49
N ALA A 37 0.59 6.59 14.75
CA ALA A 37 -0.50 7.21 15.51
C ALA A 37 -0.29 8.74 15.64
N PRO A 38 -1.23 9.58 15.18
CA PRO A 38 -1.08 11.03 15.22
C PRO A 38 -1.30 11.62 16.62
N TYR A 39 -2.05 10.93 17.47
CA TYR A 39 -2.35 11.28 18.86
C TYR A 39 -2.32 10.04 19.74
N SER A 40 -2.24 10.25 21.05
CA SER A 40 -2.35 9.17 22.03
C SER A 40 -3.81 8.69 22.13
N MET A 41 -4.03 7.38 22.11
CA MET A 41 -5.35 6.76 22.20
C MET A 41 -5.35 5.60 23.19
N ARG A 42 -6.49 5.32 23.82
CA ARG A 42 -6.67 4.19 24.74
C ARG A 42 -7.54 3.13 24.10
N CYS A 43 -7.15 1.87 24.20
CA CYS A 43 -7.96 0.76 23.74
C CYS A 43 -9.15 0.51 24.69
N ASN A 44 -10.37 0.41 24.16
CA ASN A 44 -11.57 0.18 24.96
C ASN A 44 -11.69 -1.25 25.50
N THR A 45 -11.03 -2.23 24.87
CA THR A 45 -11.13 -3.65 25.27
C THR A 45 -10.06 -4.06 26.27
N CYS A 46 -8.79 -3.70 26.04
CA CYS A 46 -7.67 -4.07 26.91
C CYS A 46 -7.18 -2.93 27.82
N GLY A 47 -7.62 -1.68 27.60
CA GLY A 47 -7.17 -0.53 28.37
C GLY A 47 -5.76 -0.04 28.07
N GLU A 48 -5.01 -0.67 27.16
CA GLU A 48 -3.66 -0.25 26.76
C GLU A 48 -3.66 1.15 26.16
N TYR A 49 -2.68 1.96 26.56
CA TYR A 49 -2.42 3.27 25.97
C TYR A 49 -1.44 3.15 24.80
N ILE A 50 -1.90 3.57 23.62
CA ILE A 50 -1.10 3.76 22.42
C ILE A 50 -0.68 5.21 22.38
N TYR A 51 0.62 5.48 22.57
CA TYR A 51 1.16 6.83 22.50
C TYR A 51 1.37 7.29 21.04
N LYS A 52 1.38 8.63 20.87
CA LYS A 52 1.74 9.28 19.61
C LYS A 52 3.05 8.72 19.04
N GLY A 53 3.07 8.45 17.73
CA GLY A 53 4.27 7.97 17.02
C GLY A 53 4.43 6.44 16.94
N LYS A 54 3.58 5.64 17.61
CA LYS A 54 3.59 4.18 17.46
C LYS A 54 3.27 3.82 16.00
N LYS A 55 4.15 3.01 15.36
CA LYS A 55 4.01 2.59 13.95
C LYS A 55 3.07 1.39 13.83
N PHE A 56 2.16 1.45 12.87
CA PHE A 56 1.19 0.40 12.56
C PHE A 56 1.18 0.06 11.07
N ASN A 57 0.89 -1.19 10.76
CA ASN A 57 0.44 -1.58 9.43
C ASN A 57 -1.10 -1.44 9.42
N ALA A 58 -1.59 -0.38 8.83
CA ALA A 58 -3.01 -0.04 8.80
C ALA A 58 -3.62 -0.30 7.42
N ARG A 59 -4.95 -0.39 7.37
CA ARG A 59 -5.72 -0.44 6.12
C ARG A 59 -6.35 0.92 5.87
N LYS A 60 -6.10 1.48 4.70
CA LYS A 60 -6.65 2.75 4.22
C LYS A 60 -7.75 2.46 3.21
N GLU A 61 -8.88 3.11 3.41
CA GLU A 61 -10.08 2.96 2.59
C GLU A 61 -10.58 4.35 2.19
N LEU A 62 -11.22 4.44 1.04
CA LEU A 62 -11.93 5.66 0.64
C LEU A 62 -13.34 5.57 1.22
N VAL A 63 -13.74 6.57 2.01
CA VAL A 63 -15.13 6.72 2.42
C VAL A 63 -15.84 7.44 1.28
N SER A 64 -16.81 6.77 0.65
CA SER A 64 -17.60 7.32 -0.46
C SER A 64 -18.89 7.98 0.01
#